data_AF-A0AAW8EBZ3-F1
#
_entry.id   AF-A0AAW8EBZ3-F1
#
_cell.length_a   1.000
_cell.length_b   1.000
_cell.length_c   1.000
_cell.angle_alpha   90.00
_cell.angle_beta   90.00
_cell.angle_gamma   90.00
#
_symmetry.space_group_name_H-M   'P 1'
#
loop_
_entity.id
_entity.type
_entity.pdbx_description
1 polymer ?
#
loop_
_entity_poly.entity_id
_entity_poly.type
_entity_poly.pdbx_seq_one_letter_code
_entity_poly.pdbx_strand_id
1 'polypeptide(L)'
;MSYAFLLFIHLLAAAFWVGGMATLHFAVRPAAVATLEPPLRLRTMAAVLRRFFVGVDAAVTLLFVTGVAMILLAGGFRAVHWRIEAMMGIALVMAGIYVYIRASVFKALRRAVEESAWPVAAGRLDMVRKLVSLNLALGVAVLGVAIIGRAS
;
A
#
# COMPACT_ATOMS: atom_id res chain seq x y z
N MET A 1 17.38 21.81 -7.43
CA MET A 1 17.88 20.41 -7.58
C MET A 1 17.37 19.46 -6.49
N SER A 2 17.41 19.84 -5.20
CA SER A 2 16.94 18.98 -4.08
C SER A 2 15.45 18.59 -4.17
N TYR A 3 14.57 19.53 -4.48
CA TYR A 3 13.12 19.26 -4.57
C TYR A 3 12.76 18.23 -5.65
N ALA A 4 13.32 18.38 -6.86
CA ALA A 4 13.04 17.47 -7.98
C ALA A 4 13.50 16.03 -7.67
N PHE A 5 14.64 15.88 -6.98
CA PHE A 5 15.13 14.58 -6.55
C PHE A 5 14.22 13.94 -5.49
N LEU A 6 13.76 14.72 -4.50
CA LEU A 6 12.79 14.24 -3.51
C LEU A 6 11.47 13.82 -4.17
N LEU A 7 10.97 14.62 -5.11
CA LEU A 7 9.76 14.30 -5.86
C LEU A 7 9.91 13.01 -6.67
N PHE A 8 11.07 12.80 -7.30
CA PHE A 8 11.35 11.56 -8.02
C PHE A 8 11.28 10.33 -7.11
N ILE A 9 11.93 10.37 -5.95
CA ILE A 9 11.87 9.28 -4.95
C ILE A 9 10.43 9.08 -4.45
N HIS A 10 9.71 10.18 -4.18
CA HIS A 10 8.33 10.14 -3.73
C HIS A 10 7.42 9.43 -4.74
N LEU A 11 7.56 9.79 -6.03
CA LEU A 11 6.78 9.17 -7.11
C LEU A 11 7.16 7.70 -7.33
N LEU A 12 8.44 7.34 -7.22
CA LEU A 12 8.86 5.94 -7.27
C LEU A 12 8.22 5.11 -6.16
N ALA A 13 8.21 5.62 -4.93
CA ALA A 13 7.60 4.95 -3.79
C ALA A 13 6.06 4.83 -3.95
N ALA A 14 5.40 5.89 -4.44
CA ALA A 14 3.98 5.87 -4.74
C ALA A 14 3.65 4.85 -5.85
N ALA A 15 4.42 4.85 -6.93
CA ALA A 15 4.25 3.93 -8.05
C ALA A 15 4.46 2.47 -7.63
N PHE A 16 5.50 2.19 -6.84
CA PHE A 16 5.74 0.86 -6.30
C PHE A 16 4.57 0.38 -5.43
N TRP A 17 4.07 1.24 -4.53
CA TRP A 17 3.00 0.83 -3.61
C TRP A 17 1.67 0.62 -4.34
N VAL A 18 1.20 1.62 -5.10
CA VAL A 18 -0.08 1.57 -5.82
C VAL A 18 -0.03 0.52 -6.94
N GLY A 19 1.04 0.52 -7.74
CA GLY A 19 1.25 -0.45 -8.80
C GLY A 19 1.38 -1.87 -8.27
N GLY A 20 2.13 -2.08 -7.19
CA GLY A 20 2.28 -3.39 -6.57
C GLY A 20 0.97 -3.95 -6.00
N MET A 21 0.13 -3.11 -5.40
CA MET A 21 -1.23 -3.52 -4.97
C MET A 21 -2.08 -3.94 -6.18
N ALA A 22 -2.04 -3.17 -7.28
CA ALA A 22 -2.75 -3.51 -8.51
C ALA A 22 -2.26 -4.84 -9.10
N THR A 23 -0.94 -5.06 -9.20
CA THR A 23 -0.36 -6.31 -9.70
C THR A 23 -0.79 -7.51 -8.86
N LEU A 24 -0.81 -7.38 -7.53
CA LEU A 24 -1.26 -8.46 -6.66
C LEU A 24 -2.73 -8.83 -6.88
N HIS A 25 -3.59 -7.82 -7.08
CA HIS A 25 -5.02 -8.02 -7.27
C HIS A 25 -5.41 -8.53 -8.65
N PHE A 26 -4.82 -7.97 -9.69
CA PHE A 26 -5.24 -8.22 -11.08
C PHE A 26 -4.43 -9.31 -11.79
N ALA A 27 -3.20 -9.59 -11.36
CA ALA A 27 -2.35 -10.59 -12.00
C ALA A 27 -2.04 -11.78 -11.08
N VAL A 28 -1.42 -11.51 -9.92
CA VAL A 28 -0.90 -12.59 -9.05
C VAL A 28 -2.01 -13.44 -8.48
N ARG A 29 -3.07 -12.82 -7.95
CA ARG A 29 -4.18 -13.57 -7.35
C ARG A 29 -4.94 -14.42 -8.38
N PRO A 30 -5.40 -13.89 -9.54
CA PRO A 30 -6.06 -14.71 -10.55
C PRO A 30 -5.20 -15.89 -11.02
N ALA A 31 -3.91 -15.66 -11.26
CA ALA A 31 -2.97 -16.72 -11.61
C ALA A 31 -2.87 -17.78 -10.50
N ALA A 32 -2.75 -17.37 -9.25
CA ALA A 32 -2.68 -18.29 -8.11
C ALA A 32 -3.98 -19.07 -7.89
N VAL A 33 -5.15 -18.49 -8.19
CA VAL A 33 -6.43 -19.20 -8.13
C VAL A 33 -6.57 -20.23 -9.25
N ALA A 34 -6.09 -19.90 -10.45
CA ALA A 34 -6.18 -20.77 -11.62
C ALA A 34 -5.19 -21.94 -11.59
N THR A 35 -4.02 -21.77 -10.95
CA THR A 35 -2.90 -22.73 -11.07
C THR A 35 -2.56 -23.48 -9.79
N LEU A 36 -3.03 -23.03 -8.62
CA LEU A 36 -2.64 -23.62 -7.33
C LEU A 36 -3.83 -24.19 -6.57
N GLU A 37 -3.62 -25.38 -6.01
CA GLU A 37 -4.53 -26.01 -5.06
C GLU A 37 -4.72 -25.15 -3.80
N PRO A 38 -5.86 -25.27 -3.08
CA PRO A 38 -6.21 -24.36 -2.00
C PRO A 38 -5.14 -24.19 -0.90
N PRO A 39 -4.52 -25.26 -0.34
CA PRO A 39 -3.50 -25.12 0.71
C PRO A 39 -2.20 -24.49 0.18
N LEU A 40 -1.76 -24.92 -1.01
CA LEU A 40 -0.55 -24.40 -1.64
C LEU A 40 -0.72 -22.91 -2.01
N ARG A 41 -1.91 -22.54 -2.51
CA ARG A 41 -2.29 -21.16 -2.80
C ARG A 41 -2.17 -20.26 -1.56
N LEU A 42 -2.66 -20.71 -0.40
CA LEU A 42 -2.57 -19.93 0.84
C LEU A 42 -1.12 -19.73 1.29
N ARG A 43 -0.30 -20.79 1.22
CA ARG A 43 1.14 -20.73 1.53
C ARG A 43 1.88 -19.77 0.60
N THR A 44 1.65 -19.88 -0.71
CA THR A 44 2.28 -19.02 -1.72
C THR A 44 1.87 -17.57 -1.53
N MET A 45 0.58 -17.28 -1.35
CA MET A 45 0.10 -15.92 -1.13
C MET A 45 0.65 -15.31 0.16
N ALA A 46 0.72 -16.07 1.26
CA ALA A 46 1.34 -15.60 2.50
C ALA A 46 2.84 -15.27 2.29
N ALA A 47 3.57 -16.08 1.52
CA ALA A 47 4.98 -15.86 1.22
C ALA A 47 5.22 -14.66 0.28
N VAL A 48 4.32 -14.43 -0.70
CA VAL A 48 4.33 -13.26 -1.58
C VAL A 48 4.05 -12.00 -0.78
N LEU A 49 2.96 -11.99 0.00
CA LEU A 49 2.58 -10.84 0.84
C LEU A 49 3.68 -10.48 1.84
N ARG A 50 4.39 -11.48 2.40
CA ARG A 50 5.53 -11.23 3.29
C ARG A 50 6.59 -10.34 2.64
N ARG A 51 7.00 -10.70 1.41
CA ARG A 51 8.04 -9.99 0.66
C ARG A 51 7.54 -8.63 0.18
N PHE A 52 6.31 -8.58 -0.31
CA PHE A 52 5.68 -7.35 -0.75
C PHE A 52 5.59 -6.32 0.40
N PHE A 53 5.14 -6.74 1.58
CA PHE A 53 5.02 -5.86 2.73
C PHE A 53 6.37 -5.30 3.20
N VAL A 54 7.47 -6.02 3.08
CA VAL A 54 8.80 -5.43 3.37
C VAL A 54 9.12 -4.27 2.40
N GLY A 55 8.80 -4.43 1.12
CA GLY A 55 8.93 -3.34 0.14
C GLY A 55 7.97 -2.18 0.43
N VAL A 56 6.74 -2.47 0.85
CA VAL A 56 5.75 -1.46 1.23
C VAL A 56 6.19 -0.71 2.48
N ASP A 57 6.76 -1.38 3.48
CA ASP A 57 7.31 -0.75 4.70
C ASP A 57 8.31 0.35 4.28
N ALA A 58 9.25 0.02 3.39
CA ALA A 58 10.21 0.99 2.85
C ALA A 58 9.54 2.10 2.02
N ALA A 59 8.59 1.77 1.15
CA ALA A 59 7.89 2.75 0.31
C ALA A 59 7.07 3.74 1.16
N VAL A 60 6.35 3.27 2.17
CA VAL A 60 5.58 4.11 3.10
C VAL A 60 6.51 5.05 3.85
N THR A 61 7.62 4.56 4.41
CA THR A 61 8.60 5.41 5.08
C THR A 61 9.16 6.48 4.14
N LEU A 62 9.56 6.10 2.92
CA LEU A 62 10.07 7.05 1.93
C LEU A 62 9.03 8.10 1.54
N LEU A 63 7.75 7.72 1.39
CA LEU A 63 6.67 8.65 1.06
C LEU A 63 6.49 9.72 2.15
N PHE A 64 6.46 9.33 3.42
CA PHE A 64 6.32 10.29 4.52
C PHE A 64 7.56 11.18 4.65
N VAL A 65 8.76 10.60 4.60
CA VAL A 65 10.02 11.36 4.72
C VAL A 65 10.14 12.39 3.59
N THR A 66 9.95 11.95 2.35
CA THR A 66 10.05 12.85 1.18
C THR A 66 8.91 13.85 1.13
N GLY A 67 7.68 13.44 1.49
CA GLY A 67 6.51 14.31 1.52
C GLY A 67 6.67 15.44 2.52
N VAL A 68 7.05 15.14 3.76
CA VAL A 68 7.30 16.14 4.80
C VAL A 68 8.48 17.04 4.41
N ALA A 69 9.58 16.49 3.89
CA ALA A 69 10.71 17.28 3.43
C ALA A 69 10.32 18.28 2.33
N MET A 70 9.50 17.86 1.36
CA MET A 70 9.00 18.75 0.30
C MET A 70 8.10 19.85 0.85
N ILE A 71 7.24 19.56 1.84
CA ILE A 71 6.38 20.56 2.50
C ILE A 71 7.23 21.60 3.24
N LEU A 72 8.25 21.16 3.98
CA LEU A 72 9.15 22.07 4.70
C LEU A 72 9.94 22.97 3.72
N LEU A 73 10.44 22.40 2.62
CA LEU A 73 11.13 23.17 1.57
C LEU A 73 10.21 24.16 0.84
N ALA A 74 8.90 23.89 0.79
CA ALA A 74 7.92 24.77 0.15
C ALA A 74 7.47 25.94 1.04
N GLY A 75 8.04 26.12 2.24
CA GLY A 75 7.66 27.19 3.18
C GLY A 75 6.74 26.71 4.31
N GLY A 76 6.58 25.39 4.48
CA GLY A 76 5.82 24.79 5.58
C GLY A 76 4.33 24.59 5.29
N PHE A 77 3.62 23.96 6.24
CA PHE A 77 2.21 23.58 6.08
C PHE A 77 1.26 24.75 5.81
N ARG A 78 1.61 25.98 6.21
CA ARG A 78 0.79 27.19 5.96
C ARG A 78 0.91 27.73 4.54
N ALA A 79 1.94 27.32 3.80
CA ALA A 79 2.22 27.79 2.44
C ALA A 79 1.74 26.79 1.37
N VAL A 80 1.28 25.60 1.76
CA VAL A 80 0.87 24.54 0.83
C VAL A 80 -0.62 24.62 0.51
N HIS A 81 -0.93 24.33 -0.75
CA HIS A 81 -2.30 24.32 -1.27
C HIS A 81 -3.12 23.18 -0.65
N TRP A 82 -4.44 23.34 -0.57
CA TRP A 82 -5.39 22.39 0.03
C TRP A 82 -5.20 20.93 -0.46
N ARG A 83 -4.73 20.75 -1.70
CA ARG A 83 -4.47 19.43 -2.29
C ARG A 83 -3.44 18.62 -1.49
N ILE A 84 -2.43 19.27 -0.92
CA ILE A 84 -1.35 18.60 -0.19
C ILE A 84 -1.87 18.11 1.17
N GLU A 85 -2.74 18.90 1.81
CA GLU A 85 -3.44 18.49 3.03
C GLU A 85 -4.38 17.31 2.76
N ALA A 86 -5.14 17.36 1.66
CA ALA A 86 -5.98 16.23 1.23
C ALA A 86 -5.17 14.96 0.94
N MET A 87 -4.05 15.08 0.20
CA MET A 87 -3.13 13.96 -0.06
C MET A 87 -2.55 13.39 1.24
N MET A 88 -2.15 14.24 2.18
CA MET A 88 -1.65 13.80 3.49
C MET A 88 -2.74 13.10 4.31
N GLY A 89 -3.95 13.65 4.35
CA GLY A 89 -5.09 13.05 5.04
C GLY A 89 -5.41 11.65 4.52
N ILE A 90 -5.47 11.49 3.19
CA ILE A 90 -5.69 10.17 2.58
C ILE A 90 -4.51 9.24 2.85
N ALA A 91 -3.26 9.73 2.75
CA ALA A 91 -2.07 8.93 3.03
C ALA A 91 -2.03 8.42 4.48
N LEU A 92 -2.48 9.21 5.45
CA LEU A 92 -2.61 8.79 6.85
C LEU A 92 -3.63 7.67 7.02
N VAL A 93 -4.79 7.79 6.37
CA VAL A 93 -5.81 6.71 6.37
C VAL A 93 -5.24 5.43 5.75
N MET A 94 -4.58 5.55 4.58
CA MET A 94 -3.95 4.43 3.91
C MET A 94 -2.87 3.76 4.77
N ALA A 95 -2.03 4.56 5.42
CA ALA A 95 -1.00 4.07 6.34
C ALA A 95 -1.63 3.36 7.55
N GLY A 96 -2.71 3.89 8.12
CA GLY A 96 -3.44 3.23 9.22
C GLY A 96 -4.01 1.88 8.81
N ILE A 97 -4.63 1.79 7.63
CA ILE A 97 -5.10 0.52 7.05
C ILE A 97 -3.93 -0.45 6.88
N TYR A 98 -2.82 0.01 6.31
CA TYR A 98 -1.65 -0.82 6.10
C TYR A 98 -1.06 -1.35 7.41
N VAL A 99 -0.89 -0.49 8.42
CA VAL A 99 -0.39 -0.89 9.75
C VAL A 99 -1.32 -1.93 10.38
N TYR A 100 -2.64 -1.76 10.27
CA TYR A 100 -3.60 -2.75 10.76
C TYR A 100 -3.48 -4.11 10.04
N ILE A 101 -3.34 -4.10 8.71
CA ILE A 101 -3.07 -5.32 7.93
C ILE A 101 -1.78 -5.97 8.43
N ARG A 102 -0.69 -5.21 8.56
CA ARG A 102 0.64 -5.70 8.88
C ARG A 102 0.73 -6.27 10.29
N ALA A 103 0.22 -5.54 11.28
CA ALA A 103 0.34 -5.87 12.69
C ALA A 103 -0.64 -6.97 13.14
N SER A 104 -1.85 -7.00 12.57
CA SER A 104 -2.91 -7.91 13.01
C SER A 104 -3.22 -8.99 11.98
N VAL A 105 -3.77 -8.60 10.82
CA VAL A 105 -4.36 -9.56 9.87
C VAL A 105 -3.31 -10.48 9.26
N PHE A 106 -2.16 -9.94 8.86
CA PHE A 106 -1.07 -10.69 8.25
C PHE A 106 -0.37 -11.62 9.24
N LYS A 107 -0.18 -11.17 10.49
CA LYS A 107 0.34 -12.01 11.57
C LYS A 107 -0.59 -13.21 11.83
N ALA A 108 -1.90 -12.95 11.90
CA ALA A 108 -2.89 -14.00 12.05
C ALA A 108 -2.95 -14.96 10.85
N LEU A 109 -2.85 -14.44 9.62
CA LEU A 109 -2.77 -15.26 8.40
C LEU A 109 -1.57 -16.22 8.45
N ARG A 110 -0.38 -15.69 8.77
CA ARG A 110 0.84 -16.50 8.85
C ARG A 110 0.72 -17.61 9.88
N ARG A 111 0.24 -17.28 11.07
CA ARG A 111 0.00 -18.27 12.13
C ARG A 111 -0.96 -19.37 11.68
N ALA A 112 -2.08 -19.00 11.07
CA ALA A 112 -3.05 -19.97 10.57
C ALA A 112 -2.48 -20.88 9.46
N VAL A 113 -1.57 -20.36 8.62
CA VAL A 113 -0.87 -21.16 7.60
C VAL A 113 0.16 -22.12 8.24
N GLU A 114 0.87 -21.67 9.27
CA GLU A 114 1.84 -22.48 10.04
C GLU A 114 1.13 -23.61 10.80
N GLU A 115 -0.04 -23.34 11.39
CA GLU A 115 -0.90 -24.31 12.08
C GLU A 115 -1.74 -25.18 11.13
N SER A 116 -1.62 -24.99 9.80
CA SER A 116 -2.44 -25.68 8.79
C SER A 116 -3.97 -25.51 8.98
N ALA A 117 -4.39 -24.42 9.63
CA ALA A 117 -5.78 -24.05 9.84
C ALA A 117 -6.37 -23.37 8.58
N TRP A 118 -6.56 -24.16 7.51
CA TRP A 118 -6.91 -23.64 6.18
C TRP A 118 -8.17 -22.75 6.10
N PRO A 119 -9.29 -23.07 6.78
CA PRO A 119 -10.47 -22.21 6.76
C PRO A 119 -10.20 -20.83 7.37
N VAL A 120 -9.45 -20.79 8.47
CA VAL A 120 -9.07 -19.54 9.15
C VAL A 120 -8.11 -18.74 8.27
N ALA A 121 -7.09 -19.39 7.69
CA ALA A 121 -6.15 -18.76 6.78
C ALA A 121 -6.85 -18.17 5.54
N ALA A 122 -7.82 -18.87 4.95
CA ALA A 122 -8.61 -18.36 3.84
C ALA A 122 -9.41 -17.10 4.21
N GLY A 123 -10.06 -17.10 5.37
CA GLY A 123 -10.78 -15.93 5.88
C GLY A 123 -9.87 -14.73 6.12
N ARG A 124 -8.68 -14.95 6.69
CA ARG A 124 -7.70 -13.87 6.89
C ARG A 124 -7.13 -13.33 5.58
N LEU A 125 -6.87 -14.19 4.60
CA LEU A 125 -6.43 -13.77 3.28
C LEU A 125 -7.51 -12.94 2.55
N ASP A 126 -8.79 -13.30 2.70
CA ASP A 126 -9.89 -12.49 2.15
C ASP A 126 -9.99 -11.11 2.82
N MET A 127 -9.76 -11.04 4.14
CA MET A 127 -9.70 -9.75 4.84
C MET A 127 -8.54 -8.88 4.33
N VAL A 128 -7.34 -9.46 4.15
CA VAL A 128 -6.21 -8.73 3.52
C VAL A 128 -6.62 -8.21 2.15
N ARG A 129 -7.27 -9.04 1.32
CA ARG A 129 -7.72 -8.65 -0.02
C ARG A 129 -8.64 -7.44 0.02
N LYS A 130 -9.66 -7.44 0.88
CA LYS A 130 -10.63 -6.34 1.00
C LYS A 130 -9.96 -5.04 1.44
N LEU A 131 -9.09 -5.10 2.45
CA LEU A 131 -8.38 -3.93 2.94
C LEU A 131 -7.38 -3.39 1.91
N VAL A 132 -6.66 -4.25 1.20
CA VAL A 132 -5.78 -3.85 0.10
C VAL A 132 -6.57 -3.27 -1.07
N SER A 133 -7.77 -3.80 -1.40
CA SER A 133 -8.66 -3.21 -2.42
C SER A 133 -9.07 -1.78 -2.04
N LEU A 134 -9.49 -1.57 -0.80
CA LEU A 134 -9.83 -0.24 -0.29
C LEU A 134 -8.62 0.69 -0.37
N ASN A 135 -7.45 0.20 0.05
CA ASN A 135 -6.21 0.97 0.01
C ASN A 135 -5.80 1.34 -1.41
N LEU A 136 -6.00 0.44 -2.38
CA LEU A 136 -5.77 0.70 -3.79
C LEU A 136 -6.70 1.79 -4.33
N ALA A 137 -8.00 1.73 -3.99
CA ALA A 137 -8.95 2.76 -4.38
C ALA A 137 -8.57 4.14 -3.82
N LEU A 138 -8.16 4.20 -2.55
CA LEU A 138 -7.63 5.42 -1.95
C LEU A 138 -6.35 5.91 -2.65
N GLY A 139 -5.45 5.00 -3.02
CA GLY A 139 -4.24 5.33 -3.78
C GLY A 139 -4.55 5.95 -5.15
N VAL A 140 -5.55 5.42 -5.86
CA VAL A 140 -6.03 6.01 -7.12
C VAL A 140 -6.66 7.39 -6.88
N ALA A 141 -7.42 7.56 -5.79
CA ALA A 141 -7.98 8.86 -5.42
C ALA A 141 -6.87 9.90 -5.13
N VAL A 142 -5.78 9.51 -4.44
CA VAL A 142 -4.60 10.40 -4.23
C VAL A 142 -4.00 10.84 -5.55
N LEU A 143 -3.86 9.94 -6.52
CA LEU A 143 -3.38 10.31 -7.86
C LEU A 143 -4.31 11.30 -8.56
N GLY A 144 -5.63 11.09 -8.43
CA GLY A 144 -6.64 12.02 -8.93
C GLY A 144 -6.52 13.42 -8.31
N VAL A 145 -6.42 13.50 -6.98
CA VAL A 145 -6.22 14.77 -6.25
C VAL A 145 -4.93 15.45 -6.69
N ALA A 146 -3.84 14.70 -6.87
CA ALA A 146 -2.56 15.23 -7.29
C ALA A 146 -2.61 15.83 -8.71
N ILE A 147 -3.32 15.19 -9.64
CA ILE A 147 -3.44 15.66 -11.04
C ILE A 147 -4.40 16.84 -11.14
N ILE A 148 -5.62 16.70 -10.60
CA ILE A 148 -6.66 17.73 -10.67
C ILE A 148 -6.19 18.99 -9.94
N GLY A 149 -5.65 18.85 -8.73
CA GLY A 149 -5.14 19.97 -7.94
C GLY A 149 -3.90 20.65 -8.53
N ARG A 150 -3.27 20.07 -9.55
CA ARG A 150 -2.18 20.71 -10.32
C ARG A 150 -2.71 21.50 -11.51
N ALA A 151 -3.88 21.12 -12.03
CA ALA A 151 -4.51 21.77 -13.19
C ALA A 151 -5.44 22.93 -12.80
N SER A 152 -5.90 22.97 -11.55
CA SER A 152 -6.65 24.08 -10.92
C SER A 152 -5.72 25.10 -10.27
#